data_AF-A0A8I1MP03-F1
#
_entry.id   AF-A0A8I1MP03-F1
#
_cell.length_a   1.000
_cell.length_b   1.000
_cell.length_c   1.000
_cell.angle_alpha   90.00
_cell.angle_beta   90.00
_cell.angle_gamma   90.00
#
_symmetry.space_group_name_H-M   'P 1'
#
loop_
_entity.id
_entity.type
_entity.pdbx_description
1 polymer ?
#
loop_
_entity_poly.entity_id
_entity_poly.type
_entity_poly.pdbx_seq_one_letter_code
_entity_poly.pdbx_strand_id
1 'polypeptide(L)'
;MKVDLSGAKDSVKIVRLTDGSIAYVIKRLGKGSDRLVTPEEFARLYYEQQTEEHGWWGNILHFLFNTTSPIGIAWVSLGLAGQAIFMGRMLVQWFVSEKSKRSVIPVSFWWMSLVGSTMLLVYFIWRRDIVGILGNLTGWIVYVRNLVLIHRSRS
;
A
#
# COMPACT_ATOMS: atom_id res chain seq x y z
N MET A 1 20.56 -10.89 -16.72
CA MET A 1 19.44 -9.95 -16.55
C MET A 1 18.30 -10.44 -17.44
N LYS A 2 17.16 -10.83 -16.86
CA LYS A 2 16.01 -11.35 -17.62
C LYS A 2 15.02 -10.19 -17.72
N VAL A 3 14.95 -9.56 -18.89
CA VAL A 3 14.03 -8.44 -19.15
C VAL A 3 12.73 -9.03 -19.68
N ASP A 4 11.63 -8.76 -18.98
CA ASP A 4 10.29 -9.20 -19.36
C ASP A 4 9.59 -8.04 -20.09
N LEU A 5 9.17 -8.28 -21.33
CA LEU A 5 8.50 -7.29 -22.18
C LEU A 5 7.05 -7.73 -22.34
N SER A 6 6.10 -6.84 -22.06
CA SER A 6 4.67 -7.16 -22.17
C SER A 6 4.34 -7.59 -23.62
N GLY A 7 3.87 -8.83 -23.80
CA GLY A 7 3.61 -9.46 -25.10
C GLY A 7 4.71 -10.39 -25.64
N ALA A 8 5.90 -10.43 -25.04
CA ALA A 8 6.97 -11.38 -25.39
C ALA A 8 6.90 -12.61 -24.47
N LYS A 9 6.57 -13.78 -25.03
CA LYS A 9 6.42 -15.00 -24.22
C LYS A 9 7.71 -15.62 -23.74
N ASP A 10 8.88 -15.27 -24.30
CA ASP A 10 10.14 -15.90 -23.92
C ASP A 10 11.34 -14.96 -24.02
N SER A 11 12.07 -14.88 -22.91
CA SER A 11 13.46 -14.43 -22.71
C SER A 11 14.18 -13.77 -23.90
N VAL A 12 14.57 -12.50 -23.73
CA VAL A 12 15.55 -11.83 -24.60
C VAL A 12 16.91 -12.51 -24.46
N LYS A 13 17.51 -12.94 -25.58
CA LYS A 13 18.88 -13.49 -25.61
C LYS A 13 19.84 -12.49 -26.25
N ILE A 14 21.00 -12.32 -25.64
CA ILE A 14 22.09 -11.52 -26.19
C ILE A 14 22.88 -12.41 -27.15
N VAL A 15 23.05 -11.98 -28.39
CA VAL A 15 23.84 -12.68 -29.41
C VAL A 15 24.94 -11.74 -29.89
N ARG A 16 26.16 -12.27 -30.01
CA ARG A 16 27.29 -11.54 -30.60
C ARG A 16 27.35 -11.87 -32.09
N LEU A 17 27.30 -10.84 -32.92
CA LEU A 17 27.36 -10.95 -34.38
C LEU A 17 28.81 -11.21 -34.82
N THR A 18 28.98 -11.72 -36.04
CA THR A 18 30.28 -12.13 -36.61
C THR A 18 31.24 -10.95 -36.77
N ASP A 19 30.72 -9.72 -36.81
CA ASP A 19 31.46 -8.46 -36.85
C ASP A 19 31.88 -7.94 -35.45
N GLY A 20 31.55 -8.68 -34.39
CA GLY A 20 31.86 -8.32 -33.00
C GLY A 20 30.80 -7.46 -32.30
N SER A 21 29.78 -6.97 -33.02
CA SER A 21 28.68 -6.18 -32.47
C SER A 21 27.69 -7.04 -31.67
N ILE A 22 26.93 -6.39 -30.77
CA ILE A 22 25.98 -7.06 -29.87
C ILE A 22 24.57 -6.80 -30.39
N ALA A 23 23.78 -7.87 -30.57
CA ALA A 23 22.37 -7.80 -30.94
C ALA A 23 21.48 -8.53 -29.93
N TYR A 24 20.25 -8.07 -29.80
CA TYR A 24 19.25 -8.70 -28.94
C TYR A 24 18.27 -9.49 -29.81
N VAL A 25 18.13 -10.79 -29.54
CA VAL A 25 17.10 -11.64 -30.17
C VAL A 25 15.87 -11.61 -29.27
N ILE A 26 14.80 -10.98 -29.76
CA ILE A 26 13.51 -10.96 -29.08
C ILE A 26 12.64 -12.07 -29.69
N LYS A 27 12.26 -13.06 -28.88
CA LYS A 27 11.31 -14.08 -29.31
C LYS A 27 9.87 -13.54 -29.27
N ARG A 28 9.44 -13.03 -30.44
CA ARG A 28 8.08 -12.88 -30.96
C ARG A 28 7.11 -11.94 -30.19
N LEU A 29 6.93 -10.73 -30.73
CA LEU A 29 5.71 -9.89 -30.63
C LEU A 29 4.63 -10.44 -31.59
N GLY A 30 3.98 -11.55 -31.23
CA GLY A 30 2.90 -12.16 -32.05
C GLY A 30 3.35 -12.84 -33.36
N LYS A 31 2.76 -14.00 -33.66
CA LYS A 31 2.88 -14.81 -34.91
C LYS A 31 4.25 -14.83 -35.62
N GLY A 32 4.98 -15.93 -35.41
CA GLY A 32 5.79 -16.54 -36.48
C GLY A 32 7.31 -16.33 -36.50
N SER A 33 7.88 -15.17 -36.18
CA SER A 33 9.30 -14.92 -36.49
C SER A 33 10.13 -14.34 -35.34
N ASP A 34 11.39 -14.79 -35.25
CA ASP A 34 12.42 -14.24 -34.37
C ASP A 34 13.02 -13.00 -35.06
N ARG A 35 12.99 -11.84 -34.39
CA ARG A 35 13.55 -10.58 -34.95
C ARG A 35 14.82 -10.21 -34.19
N LEU A 36 15.88 -9.95 -34.96
CA LEU A 36 17.11 -9.34 -34.46
C LEU A 36 16.86 -7.84 -34.35
N VAL A 37 17.06 -7.31 -33.15
CA VAL A 37 16.84 -5.89 -32.85
C VAL A 37 18.16 -5.32 -32.34
N THR A 38 18.55 -4.15 -32.86
CA THR A 38 19.77 -3.47 -32.41
C THR A 38 19.57 -2.90 -31.00
N PRO A 39 20.63 -2.58 -30.25
CA PRO A 39 20.51 -2.00 -28.91
C PRO A 39 19.66 -0.73 -28.85
N GLU A 40 19.73 0.12 -29.89
CA GLU A 40 19.01 1.39 -29.98
C GLU A 40 17.52 1.16 -30.27
N GLU A 41 17.20 0.23 -31.18
CA GLU A 41 15.83 -0.16 -31.50
C GLU A 41 15.17 -0.86 -30.30
N PHE A 42 15.92 -1.69 -29.56
CA PHE A 42 15.47 -2.31 -28.32
C PHE A 42 15.19 -1.28 -27.23
N ALA A 43 16.12 -0.33 -27.03
CA ALA A 43 15.96 0.73 -26.04
C ALA A 43 14.71 1.55 -26.34
N ARG A 44 14.49 1.94 -27.60
CA ARG A 44 13.31 2.70 -28.01
C ARG A 44 12.00 1.95 -27.74
N LEU A 45 11.92 0.66 -28.10
CA LEU A 45 10.74 -0.17 -27.82
C LEU A 45 10.49 -0.30 -26.32
N TYR A 46 11.54 -0.49 -25.54
CA TYR A 46 11.44 -0.58 -24.07
C TYR A 46 10.93 0.73 -23.44
N TYR A 47 11.44 1.87 -23.89
CA TYR A 47 11.03 3.18 -23.37
C TYR A 47 9.62 3.57 -23.81
N GLU A 48 9.25 3.40 -25.08
CA GLU A 48 7.89 3.71 -25.57
C GLU A 48 6.85 2.85 -24.84
N GLN A 49 7.11 1.56 -24.63
CA GLN A 49 6.18 0.65 -23.95
C GLN A 49 5.98 0.95 -22.47
N GLN A 50 7.05 1.30 -21.73
CA GLN A 50 6.93 1.68 -20.31
C GLN A 50 6.11 2.95 -20.09
N THR A 51 6.13 3.87 -21.07
CA THR A 51 5.47 5.17 -20.93
C THR A 51 3.96 5.08 -21.14
N GLU A 52 3.47 4.09 -21.89
CA GLU A 52 2.04 3.89 -22.17
C GLU A 52 1.31 2.99 -21.15
N GLU A 53 1.97 1.98 -20.58
CA GLU A 53 1.26 0.95 -19.80
C GLU A 53 0.97 1.34 -18.33
N HIS A 54 1.62 2.38 -17.80
CA HIS A 54 1.53 2.71 -16.37
C HIS A 54 1.43 4.22 -16.10
N GLY A 55 0.30 4.82 -16.50
CA GLY A 55 -0.14 6.09 -15.90
C GLY A 55 -0.15 5.95 -14.37
N TRP A 56 0.29 6.99 -13.65
CA TRP A 56 0.41 7.00 -12.18
C TRP A 56 -0.82 6.41 -11.44
N TRP A 57 -2.01 6.60 -12.01
CA TRP A 57 -3.26 6.00 -11.54
C TRP A 57 -3.33 4.48 -11.69
N GLY A 58 -2.85 3.90 -12.77
CA GLY A 58 -2.81 2.44 -12.98
C GLY A 58 -1.93 1.74 -11.95
N ASN A 59 -0.78 2.32 -11.62
CA ASN A 59 0.12 1.83 -10.56
C ASN A 59 -0.51 1.90 -9.17
N ILE A 60 -1.18 3.02 -8.87
CA ILE A 60 -1.87 3.20 -7.59
C ILE A 60 -3.05 2.23 -7.48
N LEU A 61 -3.86 2.13 -8.52
CA LEU A 61 -5.00 1.23 -8.55
C LEU A 61 -4.53 -0.22 -8.47
N HIS A 62 -3.50 -0.65 -9.22
CA HIS A 62 -2.94 -1.99 -9.04
C HIS A 62 -2.35 -2.18 -7.63
N PHE A 63 -1.62 -1.23 -7.05
CA PHE A 63 -1.16 -1.37 -5.67
C PHE A 63 -2.30 -1.48 -4.65
N LEU A 64 -3.40 -0.74 -4.85
CA LEU A 64 -4.59 -0.76 -4.00
C LEU A 64 -5.48 -1.99 -4.22
N PHE A 65 -5.55 -2.50 -5.45
CA PHE A 65 -6.49 -3.54 -5.89
C PHE A 65 -5.83 -4.88 -6.24
N ASN A 66 -4.49 -5.00 -6.27
CA ASN A 66 -3.75 -6.25 -6.44
C ASN A 66 -3.71 -7.07 -5.13
N THR A 67 -4.85 -7.10 -4.43
CA THR A 67 -5.11 -8.00 -3.32
C THR A 67 -6.04 -9.08 -3.85
N THR A 68 -5.51 -9.98 -4.68
CA THR A 68 -6.27 -11.04 -5.40
C THR A 68 -6.71 -12.19 -4.47
N SER A 69 -7.08 -11.88 -3.22
CA SER A 69 -7.68 -12.83 -2.30
C SER A 69 -8.75 -12.13 -1.46
N PRO A 70 -9.99 -12.69 -1.38
CA PRO A 70 -11.06 -12.15 -0.54
C PRO A 70 -10.62 -11.91 0.92
N ILE A 71 -9.68 -12.72 1.43
CA ILE A 71 -9.13 -12.56 2.78
C ILE A 71 -8.37 -11.23 2.91
N GLY A 72 -7.57 -10.86 1.90
CA GLY A 72 -6.76 -9.65 1.95
C GLY A 72 -7.60 -8.39 1.86
N ILE A 73 -8.68 -8.41 1.06
CA ILE A 73 -9.65 -7.31 1.01
C ILE A 73 -10.28 -7.12 2.39
N ALA A 74 -10.69 -8.19 3.05
CA ALA A 74 -11.25 -8.11 4.41
C ALA A 74 -10.26 -7.47 5.41
N TRP A 75 -8.97 -7.85 5.35
CA TRP A 75 -7.93 -7.25 6.19
C TRP A 75 -7.69 -5.76 5.89
N VAL A 76 -7.66 -5.37 4.62
CA VAL A 76 -7.52 -3.96 4.22
C VAL A 76 -8.74 -3.16 4.67
N SER A 77 -9.96 -3.69 4.49
CA SER A 77 -11.18 -3.06 4.98
C SER A 77 -11.19 -2.89 6.50
N LEU A 78 -10.69 -3.88 7.25
CA LEU A 78 -10.51 -3.76 8.70
C LEU A 78 -9.55 -2.61 9.06
N GLY A 79 -8.40 -2.54 8.38
CA GLY A 79 -7.43 -1.46 8.57
C GLY A 79 -8.03 -0.08 8.26
N LEU A 80 -8.77 0.05 7.16
CA LEU A 80 -9.46 1.28 6.77
C LEU A 80 -10.56 1.67 7.76
N ALA A 81 -11.35 0.71 8.25
CA ALA A 81 -12.37 0.97 9.26
C ALA A 81 -11.73 1.42 10.58
N GLY A 82 -10.64 0.78 11.00
CA GLY A 82 -9.85 1.19 12.17
C GLY A 82 -9.30 2.61 12.02
N GLN A 83 -8.75 2.93 10.84
CA GLN A 83 -8.26 4.26 10.50
C GLN A 83 -9.38 5.31 10.53
N ALA A 84 -10.56 5.00 9.99
CA ALA A 84 -11.71 5.89 9.99
C ALA A 84 -12.19 6.21 11.41
N ILE A 85 -12.28 5.20 12.29
CA ILE A 85 -12.62 5.40 13.71
C ILE A 85 -11.54 6.26 14.41
N PHE A 86 -10.27 5.96 14.16
CA PHE A 86 -9.15 6.67 14.77
C PHE A 86 -9.07 8.14 14.32
N MET A 87 -9.45 8.45 13.08
CA MET A 87 -9.57 9.84 12.61
C MET A 87 -10.84 10.51 13.13
N GLY A 88 -11.96 9.78 13.15
CA GLY A 88 -13.27 10.29 13.59
C GLY A 88 -13.28 10.81 15.02
N ARG A 89 -12.37 10.33 15.90
CA ARG A 89 -12.24 10.85 17.27
C ARG A 89 -11.95 12.35 17.32
N MET A 90 -11.22 12.88 16.33
CA MET A 90 -10.90 14.32 16.26
C MET A 90 -12.14 15.12 15.91
N LEU A 91 -12.98 14.59 15.01
CA LEU A 91 -14.28 15.19 14.70
C LEU A 91 -15.20 15.22 15.92
N VAL A 92 -15.26 14.11 16.67
CA VAL A 92 -16.06 14.04 17.90
C VAL A 92 -15.53 15.00 18.96
N GLN A 93 -14.21 15.06 19.17
CA GLN A 93 -13.61 15.99 20.12
C GLN A 93 -13.86 17.44 19.73
N TRP A 94 -13.70 17.78 18.45
CA TRP A 94 -13.96 19.11 17.93
C TRP A 94 -15.43 19.51 18.15
N PHE A 95 -16.37 18.64 17.75
CA PHE A 95 -17.79 18.89 17.92
C PHE A 95 -18.18 19.12 19.39
N VAL A 96 -17.66 18.29 20.31
CA VAL A 96 -17.93 18.46 21.75
C VAL A 96 -17.29 19.74 22.28
N SER A 97 -16.08 20.07 21.85
CA SER A 97 -15.39 21.28 22.31
C SER A 97 -16.08 22.56 21.84
N GLU A 98 -16.58 22.56 20.60
CA GLU A 98 -17.36 23.67 20.04
C GLU A 98 -18.66 23.87 20.83
N LYS A 99 -19.40 22.78 21.06
CA LYS A 99 -20.62 22.81 21.87
C LYS A 99 -20.38 23.31 23.30
N SER A 100 -19.23 22.97 23.88
CA SER A 100 -18.85 23.37 25.24
C SER A 100 -18.11 24.71 25.32
N LYS A 101 -17.75 25.33 24.18
CA LYS A 101 -16.90 26.54 24.09
C LYS A 101 -15.61 26.47 24.91
N ARG A 102 -15.05 25.26 25.06
CA ARG A 102 -13.86 24.97 25.86
C ARG A 102 -13.09 23.84 25.19
N SER A 103 -11.76 23.87 25.28
CA SER A 103 -10.93 22.75 24.83
C SER A 103 -11.09 21.58 25.80
N VAL A 104 -11.96 20.63 25.46
CA VAL A 104 -12.26 19.46 26.30
C VAL A 104 -12.06 18.18 25.50
N ILE A 105 -11.51 17.15 26.16
CA ILE A 105 -11.34 15.83 25.57
C ILE A 105 -12.46 14.93 26.12
N PRO A 106 -13.47 14.58 25.30
CA PRO A 106 -14.58 13.76 25.79
C PRO A 106 -14.15 12.31 26.05
N VAL A 107 -14.87 11.59 26.91
CA VAL A 107 -14.58 10.17 27.18
C VAL A 107 -14.67 9.30 25.91
N SER A 108 -15.55 9.67 24.98
CA SER A 108 -15.67 9.03 23.66
C SER A 108 -14.37 9.07 22.86
N PHE A 109 -13.55 10.12 23.03
CA PHE A 109 -12.24 10.22 22.37
C PHE A 109 -11.33 9.05 22.76
N TRP A 110 -11.30 8.69 24.04
CA TRP A 110 -10.46 7.61 24.55
C TRP A 110 -10.96 6.23 24.08
N TRP A 111 -12.28 6.02 24.07
CA TRP A 111 -12.87 4.79 23.54
C TRP A 111 -12.64 4.61 22.04
N MET A 112 -12.87 5.66 21.24
CA MET A 112 -12.60 5.62 19.80
C MET A 112 -11.12 5.38 19.51
N SER A 113 -10.23 5.98 20.30
CA SER A 113 -8.78 5.77 20.18
C SER A 113 -8.41 4.31 20.48
N LEU A 114 -8.98 3.72 21.52
CA LEU A 114 -8.73 2.33 21.90
C LEU A 114 -9.23 1.36 20.82
N VAL A 115 -10.47 1.53 20.34
CA VAL A 115 -11.06 0.68 19.30
C VAL A 115 -10.29 0.80 17.99
N GLY A 116 -10.09 2.03 17.51
CA GLY A 116 -9.36 2.27 16.25
C GLY A 116 -7.93 1.74 16.30
N SER A 117 -7.21 1.98 17.41
CA SER A 117 -5.85 1.47 17.58
C SER A 117 -5.81 -0.05 17.70
N THR A 118 -6.80 -0.69 18.33
CA THR A 118 -6.88 -2.17 18.38
C THR A 118 -7.06 -2.76 16.98
N MET A 119 -7.95 -2.19 16.17
CA MET A 119 -8.16 -2.63 14.78
C MET A 119 -6.89 -2.44 13.93
N LEU A 120 -6.22 -1.29 14.07
CA LEU A 120 -4.95 -1.01 13.39
C LEU A 120 -3.83 -1.94 13.87
N LEU A 121 -3.76 -2.25 15.17
CA LEU A 121 -2.77 -3.17 15.72
C LEU A 121 -2.95 -4.57 15.13
N VAL A 122 -4.19 -5.06 15.07
CA VAL A 122 -4.52 -6.34 14.42
C VAL A 122 -4.11 -6.32 12.94
N TYR A 123 -4.38 -5.22 12.24
CA TYR A 123 -3.96 -5.05 10.85
C TYR A 123 -2.43 -5.05 10.65
N PHE A 124 -1.68 -4.33 11.50
CA PHE A 124 -0.22 -4.28 11.41
C PHE A 124 0.45 -5.60 11.81
N ILE A 125 -0.13 -6.35 12.75
CA ILE A 125 0.29 -7.72 13.06
C ILE A 125 0.12 -8.61 11.83
N TRP A 126 -1.03 -8.54 11.16
CA TRP A 126 -1.27 -9.28 9.92
C TRP A 126 -0.27 -8.89 8.82
N ARG A 127 0.01 -7.58 8.67
CA ARG A 127 0.98 -7.04 7.70
C ARG A 127 2.45 -7.31 8.08
N ARG A 128 2.71 -7.83 9.28
CA ARG A 128 4.05 -8.01 9.88
C ARG A 128 4.89 -6.73 9.89
N ASP A 129 4.25 -5.60 10.14
CA ASP A 129 4.89 -4.28 10.22
C ASP A 129 5.23 -3.94 11.67
N ILE A 130 6.50 -4.09 12.05
CA ILE A 130 6.95 -3.87 13.42
C ILE A 130 6.82 -2.40 13.85
N VAL A 131 7.00 -1.45 12.93
CA VAL A 131 6.93 -0.02 13.22
C VAL A 131 5.48 0.37 13.50
N GLY A 132 4.55 -0.13 12.69
CA GLY A 132 3.12 0.05 12.90
C GLY A 132 2.64 -0.54 14.22
N ILE A 133 3.12 -1.73 14.58
CA ILE A 133 2.80 -2.41 15.85
C ILE A 133 3.29 -1.59 17.04
N LEU A 134 4.57 -1.20 17.07
CA LEU A 134 5.14 -0.46 18.19
C LEU A 134 4.50 0.92 18.38
N GLY A 135 4.22 1.62 17.27
CA GLY A 135 3.52 2.90 17.29
C GLY A 135 2.10 2.78 17.87
N ASN A 136 1.33 1.78 17.43
CA ASN A 136 -0.04 1.58 17.92
C ASN A 136 -0.07 1.08 19.37
N LEU A 137 0.81 0.16 19.74
CA LEU A 137 0.85 -0.40 21.09
C LEU A 137 1.15 0.68 22.15
N THR A 138 2.06 1.60 21.84
CA THR A 138 2.39 2.74 22.71
C THR A 138 1.15 3.61 22.96
N GLY A 139 0.43 3.99 21.91
CA GLY A 139 -0.82 4.75 22.03
C GLY A 139 -1.90 3.99 22.78
N TRP A 140 -2.06 2.70 22.50
CA TRP A 140 -3.04 1.81 23.12
C TRP A 140 -2.92 1.79 24.65
N ILE A 141 -1.70 1.67 25.18
CA ILE A 141 -1.43 1.68 26.62
C ILE A 141 -1.87 3.01 27.25
N VAL A 142 -1.58 4.14 26.60
CA VAL A 142 -1.99 5.46 27.09
C VAL A 142 -3.51 5.58 27.12
N TYR A 143 -4.22 5.08 26.10
CA TYR A 143 -5.68 5.14 26.02
C TYR A 143 -6.34 4.31 27.13
N VAL A 144 -5.86 3.09 27.37
CA VAL A 144 -6.33 2.25 28.48
C VAL A 144 -6.07 2.93 29.82
N ARG A 145 -4.86 3.42 30.05
CA ARG A 145 -4.50 4.12 31.30
C ARG A 145 -5.46 5.29 31.57
N ASN A 146 -5.74 6.11 30.56
CA ASN A 146 -6.62 7.26 30.71
C ASN A 146 -8.08 6.85 30.98
N LEU A 147 -8.58 5.78 30.35
CA LEU A 147 -9.90 5.23 30.66
C LEU A 147 -9.99 4.73 32.11
N VAL A 148 -8.95 4.03 32.60
CA VAL A 148 -8.89 3.56 33.99
C VAL A 148 -8.89 4.73 34.98
N LEU A 149 -8.12 5.79 34.69
CA LEU A 149 -8.10 6.99 35.53
C LEU A 149 -9.47 7.68 35.60
N ILE A 150 -10.15 7.81 34.45
CA ILE A 150 -11.50 8.40 34.38
C ILE A 150 -12.53 7.54 35.12
N HIS A 151 -12.43 6.22 35.05
CA HIS A 151 -13.33 5.32 35.78
C HIS A 151 -13.14 5.42 37.29
N ARG A 152 -11.88 5.44 37.74
CA ARG A 152 -11.54 5.59 39.17
C ARG A 152 -11.94 6.94 39.75
N SER A 153 -11.88 8.03 38.98
CA SER A 153 -12.31 9.34 39.46
C SER A 153 -13.84 9.49 39.58
N ARG A 154 -14.61 8.51 39.10
CA ARG A 154 -16.08 8.50 39.15
C ARG A 154 -16.64 7.53 40.20
N SER A 155 -15.79 6.71 40.80
CA SER A 155 -16.13 5.78 41.90
C SER A 155 -15.76 6.42 43.23
#